data_AF-A0A0D7WDL3-F1
#
_entry.id   AF-A0A0D7WDL3-F1
#
_cell.length_a   1.000
_cell.length_b   1.000
_cell.length_c   1.000
_cell.angle_alpha   90.00
_cell.angle_beta   90.00
_cell.angle_gamma   90.00
#
_symmetry.space_group_name_H-M   'P 1'
#
loop_
_entity.id
_entity.type
_entity.pdbx_description
1 polymer ?
#
loop_
_entity_poly.entity_id
_entity_poly.type
_entity_poly.pdbx_seq_one_letter_code
_entity_poly.pdbx_strand_id
1 'polypeptide(L)'
;MSKVNTINVLIITILFGFVSSAQSILEETFPPLTNIEAPQSYDELWKSFNPRAEPLDTEILHEWEEDNIVMQVLRYRVGVFKGHKAMMAAVYGYPKGAENLSGLVQIHGGGQYANYKAVLQNAKRGYATISISWAGRIEAPNYKVNPEVVQLFWDNKTDDPNYKITTDWGLLDAYQAPHRNEGNSSAYVKPQHWTLDSVESPRNNLWFLCTVGARRALTFLEKQPQVNPEKLGVYGHSMGGKITVLTSTDSRVKAAAPSCGGISNNDNENALYQNTIADNLYLKEIRCPIIFLSPSNDFHGHLQDIPKAVDLIKTEQWRVTSSPHHNHQDTPEFEVATLLWFDQYLKNEFQWPSTPQTKLELGTKSKTPSFTVVPDELKPIISIDVYYLQPDNEGVDITREERVNRFWHHAVAEKNGDVWKANLPVHTTNKGLWVFANVLYALDEEVSGTGYYYRTYTTDKFNVSSMITMVSSQQLQDAKVKSKIKHSRTIETFQGDWEKDWFSYLSDNWARKTHKLNDELWKAPKNAKLVFEVRSKEPNKMVVGIDNYGSEIQLKGELKWQHIVLSEENFKNALGEKLASWNTIKEFRLGDKEILKQKETRLKIGAEWEGDAPEFRNLHWEKNKS
;
A
#
# COMPACT_ATOMS: atom_id res chain seq x y z
N MET A 1 75.57 -76.59 -2.18
CA MET A 1 75.81 -75.88 -0.90
C MET A 1 75.45 -74.42 -1.11
N SER A 2 74.64 -73.87 -0.18
CA SER A 2 74.38 -72.43 0.10
C SER A 2 73.78 -71.58 -1.04
N LYS A 3 72.47 -71.25 -1.07
CA LYS A 3 71.77 -70.13 -0.38
C LYS A 3 72.49 -68.78 -0.58
N VAL A 4 71.84 -67.68 -0.99
CA VAL A 4 70.77 -66.94 -0.28
C VAL A 4 70.01 -65.97 -1.23
N ASN A 5 68.72 -65.77 -0.95
CA ASN A 5 67.76 -64.82 -1.53
C ASN A 5 68.12 -63.33 -1.37
N THR A 6 67.70 -62.47 -2.29
CA THR A 6 67.35 -61.06 -1.94
C THR A 6 66.27 -60.47 -2.87
N ILE A 7 65.03 -60.52 -2.35
CA ILE A 7 63.97 -59.49 -2.29
C ILE A 7 63.84 -58.48 -3.45
N ASN A 8 62.69 -58.56 -4.13
CA ASN A 8 62.08 -57.51 -4.95
C ASN A 8 61.69 -56.29 -4.11
N VAL A 9 62.09 -55.08 -4.53
CA VAL A 9 61.47 -53.82 -4.09
C VAL A 9 61.00 -53.07 -5.34
N LEU A 10 59.69 -53.12 -5.57
CA LEU A 10 58.98 -52.30 -6.55
C LEU A 10 58.76 -50.91 -5.91
N ILE A 11 59.49 -49.89 -6.36
CA ILE A 11 59.24 -48.50 -5.95
C ILE A 11 58.02 -48.01 -6.74
N ILE A 12 56.86 -48.01 -6.09
CA ILE A 12 55.68 -47.26 -6.56
C ILE A 12 55.87 -45.81 -6.13
N THR A 13 56.23 -44.95 -7.07
CA THR A 13 56.21 -43.50 -6.86
C THR A 13 54.75 -43.03 -6.86
N ILE A 14 54.16 -42.89 -5.68
CA ILE A 14 52.87 -42.21 -5.49
C ILE A 14 53.12 -40.71 -5.66
N LEU A 15 52.80 -40.17 -6.84
CA LEU A 15 52.64 -38.73 -7.01
C LEU A 15 51.39 -38.30 -6.22
N PHE A 16 51.59 -37.77 -5.02
CA PHE A 16 50.57 -36.96 -4.35
C PHE A 16 50.40 -35.66 -5.14
N GLY A 17 49.45 -35.65 -6.08
CA GLY A 17 48.93 -34.42 -6.64
C GLY A 17 48.22 -33.65 -5.52
N PHE A 18 48.89 -32.64 -4.98
CA PHE A 18 48.22 -31.58 -4.23
C PHE A 18 47.24 -30.89 -5.20
N VAL A 19 45.99 -31.34 -5.21
CA VAL A 19 44.88 -30.52 -5.69
C VAL A 19 44.73 -29.43 -4.63
N SER A 20 45.43 -28.31 -4.84
CA SER A 20 45.05 -27.06 -4.22
C SER A 20 43.60 -26.83 -4.62
N SER A 21 42.69 -26.97 -3.65
CA SER A 21 41.35 -26.45 -3.75
C SER A 21 41.48 -24.94 -3.88
N ALA A 22 41.67 -24.45 -5.10
CA ALA A 22 41.44 -23.04 -5.40
C ALA A 22 39.99 -22.78 -4.99
N GLN A 23 39.80 -22.14 -3.84
CA GLN A 23 38.52 -21.51 -3.51
C GLN A 23 38.24 -20.58 -4.68
N SER A 24 37.27 -20.94 -5.52
CA SER A 24 36.80 -20.06 -6.58
C SER A 24 36.32 -18.78 -5.89
N ILE A 25 37.07 -17.70 -6.05
CA ILE A 25 36.67 -16.39 -5.57
C ILE A 25 35.37 -16.06 -6.31
N LEU A 26 34.26 -15.93 -5.57
CA LEU A 26 32.99 -15.53 -6.17
C LEU A 26 33.15 -14.11 -6.70
N GLU A 27 32.86 -13.91 -7.99
CA GLU A 27 32.88 -12.59 -8.60
C GLU A 27 31.78 -11.70 -8.01
N GLU A 28 32.11 -10.45 -7.69
CA GLU A 28 31.17 -9.48 -7.11
C GLU A 28 30.12 -9.05 -8.12
N THR A 29 28.85 -8.92 -7.68
CA THR A 29 27.75 -8.38 -8.50
C THR A 29 28.04 -6.95 -8.96
N PHE A 30 28.64 -6.16 -8.06
CA PHE A 30 29.03 -4.78 -8.28
C PHE A 30 30.52 -4.65 -7.98
N PRO A 31 31.33 -4.09 -8.89
CA PRO A 31 32.73 -3.82 -8.63
C PRO A 31 32.89 -2.94 -7.36
N PRO A 32 33.78 -3.31 -6.42
CA PRO A 32 34.01 -2.53 -5.21
C PRO A 32 34.47 -1.09 -5.53
N LEU A 33 33.91 -0.11 -4.83
CA LEU A 33 34.31 1.29 -4.94
C LEU A 33 35.54 1.60 -4.06
N THR A 34 36.70 1.03 -4.41
CA THR A 34 37.98 1.32 -3.72
C THR A 34 38.80 2.42 -4.41
N ASN A 35 38.60 2.63 -5.72
CA ASN A 35 39.25 3.67 -6.54
C ASN A 35 38.32 4.23 -7.64
N ILE A 36 37.01 3.98 -7.54
CA ILE A 36 35.99 4.40 -8.49
C ILE A 36 35.01 5.30 -7.74
N GLU A 37 34.61 6.42 -8.34
CA GLU A 37 33.60 7.29 -7.77
C GLU A 37 32.24 6.56 -7.69
N ALA A 38 31.50 6.81 -6.61
CA ALA A 38 30.14 6.28 -6.48
C ALA A 38 29.24 6.84 -7.60
N PRO A 39 28.24 6.07 -8.08
CA PRO A 39 27.30 6.58 -9.07
C PRO A 39 26.63 7.87 -8.60
N GLN A 40 26.69 8.92 -9.42
CA GLN A 40 26.15 10.25 -9.10
C GLN A 40 24.76 10.49 -9.71
N SER A 41 24.30 9.59 -10.57
CA SER A 41 23.02 9.67 -11.27
C SER A 41 22.29 8.34 -11.33
N TYR A 42 20.98 8.39 -11.62
CA TYR A 42 20.17 7.21 -11.93
C TYR A 42 20.82 6.31 -13.00
N ASP A 43 21.26 6.90 -14.12
CA ASP A 43 21.82 6.13 -15.24
C ASP A 43 23.10 5.41 -14.83
N GLU A 44 24.02 6.11 -14.14
CA GLU A 44 25.26 5.51 -13.64
C GLU A 44 25.01 4.38 -12.64
N LEU A 45 23.97 4.51 -11.79
CA LEU A 45 23.63 3.52 -10.78
C LEU A 45 23.25 2.17 -11.42
N TRP A 46 22.52 2.21 -12.53
CA TRP A 46 21.98 1.01 -13.19
C TRP A 46 22.77 0.53 -14.41
N LYS A 47 23.66 1.36 -14.98
CA LYS A 47 24.39 1.11 -16.23
C LYS A 47 25.06 -0.27 -16.31
N SER A 48 25.66 -0.74 -15.22
CA SER A 48 26.42 -2.00 -15.20
C SER A 48 25.63 -3.19 -14.65
N PHE A 49 24.39 -3.00 -14.19
CA PHE A 49 23.63 -4.08 -13.56
C PHE A 49 22.87 -4.90 -14.59
N ASN A 50 23.32 -6.14 -14.84
CA ASN A 50 22.56 -7.12 -15.61
C ASN A 50 21.96 -8.18 -14.67
N PRO A 51 20.65 -8.14 -14.39
CA PRO A 51 20.00 -9.09 -13.48
C PRO A 51 19.95 -10.52 -14.03
N ARG A 52 20.37 -10.78 -15.28
CA ARG A 52 20.42 -12.13 -15.88
C ARG A 52 21.82 -12.76 -15.89
N ALA A 53 22.87 -11.98 -15.63
CA ALA A 53 24.26 -12.43 -15.78
C ALA A 53 24.60 -13.59 -14.83
N GLU A 54 24.14 -13.51 -13.59
CA GLU A 54 24.46 -14.50 -12.56
C GLU A 54 23.44 -15.64 -12.47
N PRO A 55 23.86 -16.87 -12.12
CA PRO A 55 22.94 -17.96 -11.79
C PRO A 55 22.08 -17.59 -10.57
N LEU A 56 20.89 -18.20 -10.50
CA LEU A 56 19.93 -17.96 -9.43
C LEU A 56 20.14 -18.87 -8.22
N ASP A 57 20.93 -19.95 -8.32
CA ASP A 57 21.17 -20.91 -7.24
C ASP A 57 19.89 -21.23 -6.43
N THR A 58 18.79 -21.53 -7.11
CA THR A 58 17.47 -21.67 -6.49
C THR A 58 17.40 -22.89 -5.58
N GLU A 59 16.81 -22.70 -4.39
CA GLU A 59 16.56 -23.76 -3.41
C GLU A 59 15.08 -23.77 -3.03
N ILE A 60 14.41 -24.92 -3.16
CA ILE A 60 13.04 -25.13 -2.68
C ILE A 60 13.11 -25.52 -1.20
N LEU A 61 12.46 -24.74 -0.34
CA LEU A 61 12.47 -24.90 1.12
C LEU A 61 11.22 -25.62 1.63
N HIS A 62 10.10 -25.43 0.94
CA HIS A 62 8.83 -26.10 1.21
C HIS A 62 8.00 -26.12 -0.08
N GLU A 63 7.25 -27.19 -0.32
CA GLU A 63 6.36 -27.32 -1.47
C GLU A 63 5.05 -27.95 -1.04
N TRP A 64 3.94 -27.45 -1.60
CA TRP A 64 2.61 -28.03 -1.44
C TRP A 64 1.76 -27.77 -2.67
N GLU A 65 0.61 -28.44 -2.74
CA GLU A 65 -0.41 -28.22 -3.76
C GLU A 65 -1.73 -27.88 -3.08
N GLU A 66 -2.43 -26.89 -3.61
CA GLU A 66 -3.75 -26.46 -3.14
C GLU A 66 -4.56 -26.03 -4.35
N ASP A 67 -5.80 -26.52 -4.51
CA ASP A 67 -6.68 -26.14 -5.63
C ASP A 67 -6.05 -26.25 -7.03
N ASN A 68 -5.28 -27.33 -7.28
CA ASN A 68 -4.52 -27.56 -8.54
C ASN A 68 -3.47 -26.46 -8.82
N ILE A 69 -2.99 -25.78 -7.79
CA ILE A 69 -1.92 -24.78 -7.84
C ILE A 69 -0.71 -25.35 -7.11
N VAL A 70 0.42 -25.38 -7.80
CA VAL A 70 1.72 -25.72 -7.20
C VAL A 70 2.22 -24.50 -6.45
N MET A 71 2.61 -24.69 -5.20
CA MET A 71 3.06 -23.64 -4.30
C MET A 71 4.39 -24.02 -3.66
N GLN A 72 5.30 -23.06 -3.58
CA GLN A 72 6.65 -23.25 -3.07
C GLN A 72 7.04 -22.09 -2.17
N VAL A 73 7.62 -22.40 -1.01
CA VAL A 73 8.57 -21.48 -0.38
C VAL A 73 9.95 -21.83 -0.92
N LEU A 74 10.65 -20.84 -1.48
CA LEU A 74 11.96 -21.02 -2.07
C LEU A 74 12.87 -19.85 -1.73
N ARG A 75 14.16 -19.97 -2.03
CA ARG A 75 15.07 -18.84 -2.11
C ARG A 75 15.92 -18.88 -3.36
N TYR A 76 16.35 -17.71 -3.82
CA TYR A 76 17.21 -17.54 -4.99
C TYR A 76 18.25 -16.46 -4.74
N ARG A 77 19.43 -16.62 -5.36
CA ARG A 77 20.55 -15.70 -5.26
C ARG A 77 20.23 -14.36 -5.91
N VAL A 78 20.34 -13.29 -5.13
CA VAL A 78 20.21 -11.92 -5.62
C VAL A 78 21.53 -11.33 -6.09
N GLY A 79 22.64 -11.81 -5.56
CA GLY A 79 23.98 -11.41 -5.97
C GLY A 79 25.05 -12.00 -5.06
N VAL A 80 26.29 -11.73 -5.39
CA VAL A 80 27.45 -11.83 -4.50
C VAL A 80 27.84 -10.42 -4.06
N PHE A 81 27.91 -10.21 -2.74
CA PHE A 81 28.30 -8.94 -2.14
C PHE A 81 29.38 -9.20 -1.07
N LYS A 82 30.53 -8.54 -1.20
CA LYS A 82 31.66 -8.66 -0.26
C LYS A 82 32.10 -10.12 -0.08
N GLY A 83 32.16 -10.86 -1.19
CA GLY A 83 32.53 -12.27 -1.29
C GLY A 83 31.46 -13.26 -0.80
N HIS A 84 30.28 -12.78 -0.38
CA HIS A 84 29.22 -13.62 0.17
C HIS A 84 28.00 -13.63 -0.75
N LYS A 85 27.40 -14.81 -0.95
CA LYS A 85 26.11 -14.90 -1.64
C LYS A 85 25.04 -14.25 -0.76
N ALA A 86 24.22 -13.40 -1.37
CA ALA A 86 22.96 -12.96 -0.81
C ALA A 86 21.82 -13.73 -1.48
N MET A 87 20.89 -14.24 -0.66
CA MET A 87 19.77 -15.09 -1.05
C MET A 87 18.45 -14.43 -0.64
N MET A 88 17.50 -14.31 -1.55
CA MET A 88 16.15 -13.81 -1.28
C MET A 88 15.18 -14.98 -1.16
N ALA A 89 14.51 -15.12 -0.02
CA ALA A 89 13.38 -16.03 0.09
C ALA A 89 12.12 -15.44 -0.53
N ALA A 90 11.20 -16.30 -0.93
CA ALA A 90 9.94 -15.93 -1.55
C ALA A 90 8.90 -17.04 -1.42
N VAL A 91 7.63 -16.68 -1.60
CA VAL A 91 6.56 -17.64 -1.91
C VAL A 91 6.30 -17.56 -3.41
N TYR A 92 6.34 -18.70 -4.11
CA TYR A 92 6.08 -18.81 -5.54
C TYR A 92 4.94 -19.79 -5.79
N GLY A 93 4.15 -19.56 -6.83
CA GLY A 93 3.11 -20.51 -7.21
C GLY A 93 2.47 -20.23 -8.55
N TYR A 94 1.88 -21.28 -9.13
CA TYR A 94 1.35 -21.30 -10.49
C TYR A 94 0.34 -22.46 -10.68
N PRO A 95 -0.62 -22.34 -11.63
CA PRO A 95 -1.51 -23.44 -11.98
C PRO A 95 -0.75 -24.65 -12.50
N LYS A 96 -1.04 -25.82 -11.96
CA LYS A 96 -0.37 -27.07 -12.33
C LYS A 96 -0.63 -27.42 -13.80
N GLY A 97 0.44 -27.72 -14.53
CA GLY A 97 0.38 -28.11 -15.95
C GLY A 97 0.07 -26.97 -16.91
N ALA A 98 -0.05 -25.72 -16.43
CA ALA A 98 -0.20 -24.58 -17.32
C ALA A 98 1.16 -24.16 -17.92
N GLU A 99 1.09 -23.57 -19.11
CA GLU A 99 2.22 -23.05 -19.87
C GLU A 99 1.92 -21.62 -20.31
N ASN A 100 2.95 -20.88 -20.74
CA ASN A 100 2.81 -19.54 -21.31
C ASN A 100 2.07 -18.53 -20.39
N LEU A 101 2.20 -18.70 -19.07
CA LEU A 101 1.56 -17.88 -18.06
C LEU A 101 2.16 -16.48 -18.01
N SER A 102 1.33 -15.48 -17.78
CA SER A 102 1.80 -14.17 -17.32
C SER A 102 2.42 -14.28 -15.93
N GLY A 103 3.54 -13.59 -15.72
CA GLY A 103 4.28 -13.62 -14.45
C GLY A 103 4.07 -12.35 -13.63
N LEU A 104 3.94 -12.47 -12.31
CA LEU A 104 3.80 -11.33 -11.40
C LEU A 104 4.83 -11.37 -10.27
N VAL A 105 5.50 -10.24 -10.02
CA VAL A 105 6.26 -10.02 -8.78
C VAL A 105 5.41 -9.20 -7.82
N GLN A 106 5.08 -9.81 -6.68
CA GLN A 106 4.38 -9.13 -5.58
C GLN A 106 5.39 -8.67 -4.52
N ILE A 107 5.26 -7.41 -4.09
CA ILE A 107 6.19 -6.79 -3.14
C ILE A 107 5.43 -6.24 -1.92
N HIS A 108 5.72 -6.81 -0.76
CA HIS A 108 5.05 -6.46 0.48
C HIS A 108 5.53 -5.13 1.10
N GLY A 109 4.71 -4.51 1.94
CA GLY A 109 5.06 -3.31 2.70
C GLY A 109 6.02 -3.56 3.88
N GLY A 110 6.52 -2.50 4.50
CA GLY A 110 7.65 -2.54 5.45
C GLY A 110 7.51 -3.47 6.65
N GLY A 111 6.30 -3.61 7.21
CA GLY A 111 5.99 -4.51 8.33
C GLY A 111 5.28 -5.80 7.92
N GLN A 112 5.12 -6.04 6.63
CA GLN A 112 4.36 -7.16 6.07
C GLN A 112 5.28 -8.35 5.72
N TYR A 113 4.69 -9.38 5.10
CA TYR A 113 5.30 -10.69 4.84
C TYR A 113 5.21 -11.00 3.35
N ALA A 114 6.13 -11.79 2.81
CA ALA A 114 5.84 -12.56 1.60
C ALA A 114 4.66 -13.49 1.93
N ASN A 115 3.59 -13.48 1.14
CA ASN A 115 2.34 -14.10 1.56
C ASN A 115 1.74 -14.99 0.46
N TYR A 116 1.48 -16.24 0.83
CA TYR A 116 0.94 -17.24 -0.07
C TYR A 116 -0.45 -16.88 -0.61
N LYS A 117 -1.28 -16.10 0.11
CA LYS A 117 -2.64 -15.77 -0.34
C LYS A 117 -2.65 -14.97 -1.64
N ALA A 118 -1.73 -14.01 -1.77
CA ALA A 118 -1.58 -13.24 -3.00
C ALA A 118 -1.19 -14.14 -4.18
N VAL A 119 -0.25 -15.06 -3.94
CA VAL A 119 0.21 -16.03 -4.95
C VAL A 119 -0.92 -16.98 -5.35
N LEU A 120 -1.63 -17.55 -4.38
CA LEU A 120 -2.73 -18.49 -4.59
C LEU A 120 -3.86 -17.84 -5.38
N GLN A 121 -4.32 -16.65 -4.98
CA GLN A 121 -5.42 -15.97 -5.69
C GLN A 121 -5.02 -15.56 -7.10
N ASN A 122 -3.78 -15.09 -7.32
CA ASN A 122 -3.29 -14.81 -8.67
C ASN A 122 -3.20 -16.08 -9.53
N ALA A 123 -2.75 -17.20 -8.96
CA ALA A 123 -2.70 -18.47 -9.66
C ALA A 123 -4.10 -19.00 -10.02
N LYS A 124 -5.11 -18.83 -9.15
CA LYS A 124 -6.53 -19.10 -9.53
C LYS A 124 -6.99 -18.30 -10.75
N ARG A 125 -6.35 -17.15 -11.00
CA ARG A 125 -6.58 -16.30 -12.17
C ARG A 125 -5.61 -16.60 -13.33
N GLY A 126 -4.80 -17.66 -13.30
CA GLY A 126 -3.90 -17.99 -14.41
C GLY A 126 -2.61 -17.15 -14.45
N TYR A 127 -2.09 -16.73 -13.31
CA TYR A 127 -0.76 -16.11 -13.20
C TYR A 127 0.23 -17.02 -12.49
N ALA A 128 1.50 -16.97 -12.89
CA ALA A 128 2.61 -17.43 -12.06
C ALA A 128 3.10 -16.25 -11.20
N THR A 129 3.03 -16.35 -9.88
CA THR A 129 3.35 -15.21 -9.00
C THR A 129 4.47 -15.55 -8.03
N ILE A 130 5.45 -14.66 -7.88
CA ILE A 130 6.45 -14.68 -6.81
C ILE A 130 6.24 -13.50 -5.86
N SER A 131 5.99 -13.79 -4.58
CA SER A 131 5.92 -12.83 -3.48
C SER A 131 7.25 -12.81 -2.75
N ILE A 132 8.01 -11.73 -2.86
CA ILE A 132 9.40 -11.66 -2.37
C ILE A 132 9.48 -11.30 -0.88
N SER A 133 10.32 -12.00 -0.13
CA SER A 133 10.50 -11.84 1.33
C SER A 133 11.70 -10.93 1.63
N TRP A 134 11.70 -9.70 1.14
CA TRP A 134 12.88 -8.81 1.26
C TRP A 134 13.22 -8.45 2.71
N ALA A 135 12.24 -8.48 3.62
CA ALA A 135 12.42 -8.34 5.06
C ALA A 135 12.54 -9.69 5.80
N GLY A 136 12.68 -10.81 5.10
CA GLY A 136 12.85 -12.15 5.66
C GLY A 136 11.59 -12.78 6.26
N ARG A 137 10.44 -12.10 6.23
CA ARG A 137 9.19 -12.59 6.81
C ARG A 137 8.30 -13.29 5.79
N ILE A 138 7.81 -14.47 6.15
CA ILE A 138 7.04 -15.35 5.28
C ILE A 138 5.77 -15.81 6.00
N GLU A 139 4.62 -15.68 5.34
CA GLU A 139 3.36 -16.28 5.74
C GLU A 139 3.00 -17.34 4.68
N ALA A 140 3.12 -18.61 5.06
CA ALA A 140 2.76 -19.77 4.24
C ALA A 140 2.34 -20.93 5.17
N PRO A 141 1.41 -21.81 4.74
CA PRO A 141 1.06 -23.01 5.48
C PRO A 141 2.31 -23.83 5.81
N ASN A 142 2.45 -24.26 7.06
CA ASN A 142 3.58 -25.06 7.55
C ASN A 142 4.99 -24.46 7.36
N TYR A 143 5.13 -23.21 6.91
CA TYR A 143 6.40 -22.51 6.76
C TYR A 143 6.27 -21.02 7.08
N LYS A 144 5.95 -20.71 8.35
CA LYS A 144 5.85 -19.34 8.83
C LYS A 144 7.19 -18.83 9.38
N VAL A 145 7.58 -17.64 8.94
CA VAL A 145 8.74 -16.87 9.40
C VAL A 145 8.28 -15.49 9.86
N ASN A 146 8.18 -15.31 11.17
CA ASN A 146 7.89 -14.04 11.87
C ASN A 146 9.19 -13.36 12.32
N PRO A 147 9.16 -12.14 12.90
CA PRO A 147 10.37 -11.46 13.37
C PRO A 147 11.23 -12.30 14.32
N GLU A 148 10.61 -13.11 15.17
CA GLU A 148 11.32 -14.01 16.09
C GLU A 148 12.13 -15.08 15.33
N VAL A 149 11.55 -15.69 14.29
CA VAL A 149 12.26 -16.67 13.45
C VAL A 149 13.33 -16.00 12.57
N VAL A 150 13.10 -14.76 12.11
CA VAL A 150 14.15 -13.98 11.43
C VAL A 150 15.35 -13.75 12.36
N GLN A 151 15.12 -13.45 13.64
CA GLN A 151 16.19 -13.32 14.63
C GLN A 151 16.94 -14.64 14.84
N LEU A 152 16.22 -15.77 14.96
CA LEU A 152 16.84 -17.10 15.05
C LEU A 152 17.74 -17.40 13.83
N PHE A 153 17.31 -16.97 12.64
CA PHE A 153 18.09 -17.10 11.42
C PHE A 153 19.38 -16.28 11.48
N TRP A 154 19.31 -15.00 11.88
CA TRP A 154 20.49 -14.14 12.02
C TRP A 154 21.48 -14.65 13.06
N ASP A 155 20.99 -15.21 14.16
CA ASP A 155 21.78 -15.76 15.26
C ASP A 155 22.29 -17.18 14.98
N ASN A 156 21.97 -17.73 13.80
CA ASN A 156 22.33 -19.07 13.35
C ASN A 156 21.94 -20.18 14.36
N LYS A 157 20.75 -20.05 14.97
CA LYS A 157 20.23 -20.98 15.98
C LYS A 157 19.62 -22.23 15.34
N THR A 158 20.42 -22.96 14.57
CA THR A 158 19.97 -24.12 13.77
C THR A 158 19.40 -25.28 14.59
N ASP A 159 19.76 -25.38 15.88
CA ASP A 159 19.20 -26.38 16.81
C ASP A 159 17.83 -25.99 17.39
N ASP A 160 17.36 -24.74 17.20
CA ASP A 160 16.04 -24.30 17.68
C ASP A 160 14.93 -24.91 16.79
N PRO A 161 13.88 -25.55 17.37
CA PRO A 161 12.82 -26.18 16.60
C PRO A 161 12.02 -25.21 15.71
N ASN A 162 12.07 -23.90 16.00
CA ASN A 162 11.39 -22.87 15.20
C ASN A 162 12.28 -22.30 14.09
N TYR A 163 13.58 -22.60 14.09
CA TYR A 163 14.53 -22.13 13.08
C TYR A 163 14.05 -22.50 11.68
N LYS A 164 14.06 -21.51 10.78
CA LYS A 164 13.77 -21.71 9.36
C LYS A 164 14.75 -20.89 8.54
N ILE A 165 15.13 -21.45 7.40
CA ILE A 165 15.89 -20.72 6.39
C ILE A 165 14.97 -19.64 5.80
N THR A 166 15.50 -18.44 5.63
CA THR A 166 14.79 -17.32 5.00
C THR A 166 15.76 -16.48 4.16
N THR A 167 15.36 -15.27 3.79
CA THR A 167 16.22 -14.28 3.13
C THR A 167 17.49 -14.07 3.94
N ASP A 168 18.61 -14.07 3.25
CA ASP A 168 19.95 -13.85 3.74
C ASP A 168 20.60 -12.75 2.88
N TRP A 169 20.72 -11.54 3.43
CA TRP A 169 21.42 -10.46 2.74
C TRP A 169 22.96 -10.59 2.84
N GLY A 170 23.46 -11.72 3.35
CA GLY A 170 24.87 -11.97 3.60
C GLY A 170 25.40 -11.02 4.66
N LEU A 171 26.40 -10.23 4.29
CA LEU A 171 26.96 -9.18 5.14
C LEU A 171 26.16 -7.86 5.07
N LEU A 172 25.18 -7.75 4.17
CA LEU A 172 24.39 -6.54 4.02
C LEU A 172 23.16 -6.54 4.93
N ASP A 173 22.60 -5.36 5.16
CA ASP A 173 21.33 -5.20 5.88
C ASP A 173 20.32 -4.42 5.05
N ALA A 174 19.49 -5.15 4.31
CA ALA A 174 18.30 -4.61 3.65
C ALA A 174 17.00 -5.09 4.32
N TYR A 175 17.06 -5.57 5.57
CA TYR A 175 15.87 -5.93 6.34
C TYR A 175 15.14 -4.68 6.83
N GLN A 176 13.85 -4.82 7.12
CA GLN A 176 13.01 -3.76 7.68
C GLN A 176 12.05 -4.32 8.73
N ALA A 177 11.87 -3.56 9.82
CA ALA A 177 10.90 -3.81 10.90
C ALA A 177 11.05 -5.20 11.59
N PRO A 178 12.21 -5.53 12.17
CA PRO A 178 13.34 -4.64 12.43
C PRO A 178 14.42 -4.68 11.35
N HIS A 179 15.35 -3.74 11.43
CA HIS A 179 16.63 -3.86 10.77
C HIS A 179 17.50 -4.89 11.50
N ARG A 180 18.44 -5.54 10.81
CA ARG A 180 19.39 -6.45 11.46
C ARG A 180 20.40 -5.69 12.33
N ASN A 181 20.82 -4.51 11.87
CA ASN A 181 21.78 -3.66 12.55
C ASN A 181 21.12 -2.37 13.04
N GLU A 182 21.50 -1.94 14.24
CA GLU A 182 21.05 -0.68 14.84
C GLU A 182 21.48 0.51 13.97
N GLY A 183 20.58 1.48 13.78
CA GLY A 183 20.85 2.68 12.99
C GLY A 183 20.77 2.51 11.48
N ASN A 184 20.49 1.30 10.97
CA ASN A 184 20.15 1.13 9.56
C ASN A 184 18.88 1.93 9.20
N SER A 185 18.87 2.52 8.01
CA SER A 185 17.81 3.43 7.58
C SER A 185 17.74 3.53 6.07
N SER A 186 16.53 3.64 5.55
CA SER A 186 16.26 3.88 4.13
C SER A 186 16.42 5.35 3.72
N ALA A 187 16.75 6.24 4.66
CA ALA A 187 16.88 7.69 4.44
C ALA A 187 18.27 8.16 4.02
N TYR A 188 19.31 7.32 4.15
CA TYR A 188 20.70 7.73 3.94
C TYR A 188 21.46 6.78 3.00
N VAL A 189 22.62 7.25 2.55
CA VAL A 189 23.55 6.57 1.61
C VAL A 189 24.95 6.37 2.23
N LYS A 190 25.08 6.65 3.53
CA LYS A 190 26.35 6.61 4.26
C LYS A 190 26.88 5.18 4.41
N PRO A 191 28.20 4.98 4.37
CA PRO A 191 28.80 3.67 4.56
C PRO A 191 28.68 3.22 6.02
N GLN A 192 28.48 1.92 6.20
CA GLN A 192 28.60 1.19 7.45
C GLN A 192 29.28 -0.15 7.16
N HIS A 193 29.68 -0.89 8.20
CA HIS A 193 30.29 -2.20 7.99
C HIS A 193 29.31 -3.22 7.36
N TRP A 194 28.01 -3.00 7.50
CA TRP A 194 26.92 -3.79 6.90
C TRP A 194 26.34 -3.19 5.61
N THR A 195 26.99 -2.19 5.00
CA THR A 195 26.59 -1.69 3.68
C THR A 195 27.52 -2.24 2.59
N LEU A 196 27.08 -2.09 1.33
CA LEU A 196 27.76 -2.66 0.17
C LEU A 196 29.11 -1.97 -0.08
N ASP A 197 29.12 -0.65 -0.13
CA ASP A 197 30.31 0.16 -0.35
C ASP A 197 30.86 0.73 0.96
N SER A 198 32.18 0.86 1.03
CA SER A 198 32.90 1.47 2.17
C SER A 198 32.94 3.01 2.12
N VAL A 199 32.37 3.60 1.08
CA VAL A 199 32.25 5.05 0.85
C VAL A 199 30.79 5.45 0.78
N GLU A 200 30.48 6.75 0.86
CA GLU A 200 29.13 7.23 0.61
C GLU A 200 28.70 6.87 -0.82
N SER A 201 27.57 6.15 -0.94
CA SER A 201 27.14 5.55 -2.21
C SER A 201 25.65 5.25 -2.19
N PRO A 202 24.92 5.48 -3.30
CA PRO A 202 23.53 5.06 -3.42
C PRO A 202 23.32 3.56 -3.26
N ARG A 203 24.36 2.75 -3.52
CA ARG A 203 24.29 1.29 -3.41
C ARG A 203 24.23 0.80 -1.95
N ASN A 204 24.54 1.68 -0.98
CA ASN A 204 24.35 1.41 0.44
C ASN A 204 22.90 1.51 0.88
N ASN A 205 22.02 2.07 0.05
CA ASN A 205 20.64 2.32 0.43
C ASN A 205 19.77 1.07 0.26
N LEU A 206 18.89 0.83 1.24
CA LEU A 206 17.95 -0.29 1.25
C LEU A 206 17.07 -0.32 -0.02
N TRP A 207 16.64 0.82 -0.55
CA TRP A 207 15.81 0.87 -1.75
C TRP A 207 16.52 0.30 -2.98
N PHE A 208 17.82 0.55 -3.11
CA PHE A 208 18.62 -0.02 -4.18
C PHE A 208 18.72 -1.54 -4.06
N LEU A 209 19.08 -2.05 -2.87
CA LEU A 209 19.24 -3.49 -2.62
C LEU A 209 17.92 -4.25 -2.83
N CYS A 210 16.80 -3.73 -2.32
CA CYS A 210 15.49 -4.35 -2.54
C CYS A 210 15.08 -4.32 -4.02
N THR A 211 15.42 -3.26 -4.76
CA THR A 211 15.16 -3.18 -6.21
C THR A 211 16.01 -4.18 -7.00
N VAL A 212 17.27 -4.39 -6.62
CA VAL A 212 18.11 -5.49 -7.15
C VAL A 212 17.42 -6.84 -6.91
N GLY A 213 16.94 -7.08 -5.68
CA GLY A 213 16.21 -8.30 -5.32
C GLY A 213 14.93 -8.52 -6.15
N ALA A 214 14.15 -7.45 -6.40
CA ALA A 214 12.95 -7.49 -7.22
C ALA A 214 13.26 -7.73 -8.72
N ARG A 215 14.30 -7.09 -9.27
CA ARG A 215 14.76 -7.36 -10.65
C ARG A 215 15.31 -8.79 -10.81
N ARG A 216 15.85 -9.39 -9.75
CA ARG A 216 16.23 -10.80 -9.73
C ARG A 216 15.01 -11.74 -9.64
N ALA A 217 13.93 -11.31 -9.00
CA ALA A 217 12.64 -12.02 -9.03
C ALA A 217 12.06 -12.10 -10.45
N LEU A 218 12.18 -11.03 -11.24
CA LEU A 218 11.84 -11.06 -12.67
C LEU A 218 12.68 -12.11 -13.41
N THR A 219 14.00 -12.16 -13.17
CA THR A 219 14.86 -13.20 -13.76
C THR A 219 14.45 -14.61 -13.35
N PHE A 220 14.00 -14.79 -12.10
CA PHE A 220 13.44 -16.06 -11.64
C PHE A 220 12.21 -16.45 -12.45
N LEU A 221 11.23 -15.55 -12.59
CA LEU A 221 10.02 -15.80 -13.37
C LEU A 221 10.35 -16.13 -14.84
N GLU A 222 11.22 -15.35 -15.50
CA GLU A 222 11.63 -15.59 -16.89
C GLU A 222 12.22 -16.98 -17.14
N LYS A 223 12.83 -17.59 -16.13
CA LYS A 223 13.47 -18.91 -16.23
C LYS A 223 12.53 -20.08 -15.89
N GLN A 224 11.30 -19.80 -15.45
CA GLN A 224 10.33 -20.86 -15.17
C GLN A 224 9.70 -21.35 -16.49
N PRO A 225 9.64 -22.67 -16.74
CA PRO A 225 9.17 -23.21 -18.02
C PRO A 225 7.71 -22.84 -18.32
N GLN A 226 6.88 -22.67 -17.29
CA GLN A 226 5.48 -22.28 -17.39
C GLN A 226 5.25 -20.80 -17.66
N VAL A 227 6.25 -19.93 -17.56
CA VAL A 227 6.08 -18.46 -17.63
C VAL A 227 6.48 -17.93 -19.01
N ASN A 228 5.67 -17.02 -19.53
CA ASN A 228 6.03 -16.20 -20.68
C ASN A 228 6.88 -15.00 -20.23
N PRO A 229 8.17 -14.92 -20.63
CA PRO A 229 9.06 -13.83 -20.20
C PRO A 229 8.66 -12.46 -20.77
N GLU A 230 7.83 -12.39 -21.81
CA GLU A 230 7.32 -11.15 -22.38
C GLU A 230 6.07 -10.62 -21.68
N LYS A 231 5.58 -11.28 -20.63
CA LYS A 231 4.33 -10.93 -19.93
C LYS A 231 4.53 -10.81 -18.42
N LEU A 232 5.46 -9.95 -18.00
CA LEU A 232 5.78 -9.75 -16.58
C LEU A 232 5.17 -8.45 -16.03
N GLY A 233 4.55 -8.54 -14.86
CA GLY A 233 4.03 -7.40 -14.11
C GLY A 233 4.64 -7.29 -12.72
N VAL A 234 4.58 -6.10 -12.14
CA VAL A 234 5.07 -5.82 -10.78
C VAL A 234 4.04 -5.01 -9.99
N TYR A 235 3.79 -5.39 -8.74
CA TYR A 235 2.90 -4.64 -7.86
C TYR A 235 3.31 -4.77 -6.40
N GLY A 236 2.87 -3.82 -5.59
CA GLY A 236 3.24 -3.80 -4.19
C GLY A 236 2.64 -2.62 -3.45
N HIS A 237 2.68 -2.72 -2.13
CA HIS A 237 2.01 -1.79 -1.23
C HIS A 237 2.98 -1.08 -0.29
N SER A 238 2.78 0.23 -0.05
CA SER A 238 3.58 1.05 0.86
C SER A 238 5.05 1.11 0.42
N MET A 239 5.99 0.69 1.26
CA MET A 239 7.39 0.46 0.85
C MET A 239 7.50 -0.44 -0.40
N GLY A 240 6.62 -1.44 -0.52
CA GLY A 240 6.52 -2.28 -1.72
C GLY A 240 5.98 -1.53 -2.94
N GLY A 241 5.15 -0.49 -2.75
CA GLY A 241 4.72 0.42 -3.81
C GLY A 241 5.89 1.27 -4.34
N LYS A 242 6.75 1.76 -3.43
CA LYS A 242 8.02 2.41 -3.83
C LYS A 242 8.92 1.43 -4.61
N ILE A 243 9.17 0.23 -4.11
CA ILE A 243 9.98 -0.76 -4.82
C ILE A 243 9.34 -1.14 -6.17
N THR A 244 8.01 -1.16 -6.27
CA THR A 244 7.28 -1.37 -7.53
C THR A 244 7.63 -0.29 -8.55
N VAL A 245 7.55 1.00 -8.19
CA VAL A 245 7.95 2.12 -9.06
C VAL A 245 9.41 1.98 -9.49
N LEU A 246 10.32 1.72 -8.54
CA LEU A 246 11.75 1.57 -8.84
C LEU A 246 12.01 0.39 -9.80
N THR A 247 11.34 -0.73 -9.60
CA THR A 247 11.48 -1.95 -10.41
C THR A 247 10.84 -1.81 -11.79
N SER A 248 9.79 -1.00 -11.94
CA SER A 248 9.05 -0.79 -13.20
C SER A 248 9.89 -0.14 -14.31
N THR A 249 11.07 0.38 -13.96
CA THR A 249 12.05 0.89 -14.93
C THR A 249 12.79 -0.23 -15.67
N ASP A 250 12.68 -1.49 -15.22
CA ASP A 250 13.19 -2.66 -15.94
C ASP A 250 12.32 -2.96 -17.17
N SER A 251 12.92 -2.97 -18.36
CA SER A 251 12.22 -3.15 -19.65
C SER A 251 11.41 -4.45 -19.82
N ARG A 252 11.63 -5.44 -18.94
CA ARG A 252 10.83 -6.67 -18.90
C ARG A 252 9.43 -6.43 -18.34
N VAL A 253 9.26 -5.42 -17.49
CA VAL A 253 7.97 -5.08 -16.88
C VAL A 253 7.05 -4.51 -17.96
N LYS A 254 5.91 -5.15 -18.17
CA LYS A 254 4.89 -4.75 -19.14
C LYS A 254 3.67 -4.10 -18.50
N ALA A 255 3.53 -4.18 -17.18
CA ALA A 255 2.52 -3.44 -16.42
C ALA A 255 2.95 -3.29 -14.95
N ALA A 256 2.53 -2.21 -14.32
CA ALA A 256 2.83 -1.93 -12.92
C ALA A 256 1.59 -1.44 -12.14
N ALA A 257 1.51 -1.78 -10.86
CA ALA A 257 0.45 -1.32 -9.97
C ALA A 257 0.99 -0.98 -8.56
N PRO A 258 1.65 0.18 -8.37
CA PRO A 258 2.05 0.63 -7.05
C PRO A 258 0.84 1.10 -6.21
N SER A 259 0.82 0.69 -4.94
CA SER A 259 -0.16 1.12 -3.95
C SER A 259 0.51 1.88 -2.81
N CYS A 260 -0.04 3.03 -2.44
CA CYS A 260 0.36 3.84 -1.27
C CYS A 260 1.88 4.12 -1.17
N GLY A 261 2.58 4.31 -2.30
CA GLY A 261 4.02 4.56 -2.28
C GLY A 261 4.62 4.79 -3.67
N GLY A 262 5.85 5.31 -3.71
CA GLY A 262 6.62 5.51 -4.94
C GLY A 262 6.30 6.80 -5.71
N ILE A 263 5.61 7.76 -5.08
CA ILE A 263 5.27 9.06 -5.71
C ILE A 263 5.67 10.29 -4.88
N SER A 264 5.89 10.13 -3.57
CA SER A 264 5.98 11.26 -2.62
C SER A 264 7.36 11.45 -2.00
N ASN A 265 8.30 10.49 -2.16
CA ASN A 265 9.66 10.64 -1.64
C ASN A 265 10.54 11.36 -2.68
N ASN A 266 10.29 12.67 -2.81
CA ASN A 266 10.89 13.52 -3.84
C ASN A 266 11.91 14.51 -3.31
N ASP A 267 12.01 14.69 -1.98
CA ASP A 267 12.88 15.67 -1.35
C ASP A 267 13.74 14.98 -0.29
N ASN A 268 15.07 15.10 -0.44
CA ASN A 268 16.06 14.65 0.53
C ASN A 268 17.21 15.66 0.57
N GLU A 269 17.67 16.02 1.77
CA GLU A 269 18.78 16.98 1.95
C GLU A 269 20.11 16.46 1.37
N ASN A 270 20.27 15.13 1.27
CA ASN A 270 21.44 14.51 0.67
C ASN A 270 21.31 14.51 -0.88
N ALA A 271 22.14 15.32 -1.53
CA ALA A 271 22.14 15.45 -2.99
C ALA A 271 22.38 14.12 -3.72
N LEU A 272 23.22 13.24 -3.18
CA LEU A 272 23.46 11.92 -3.78
C LEU A 272 22.18 11.07 -3.77
N TYR A 273 21.47 11.01 -2.65
CA TYR A 273 20.16 10.37 -2.57
C TYR A 273 19.18 10.98 -3.57
N GLN A 274 19.09 12.31 -3.59
CA GLN A 274 18.18 13.06 -4.44
C GLN A 274 18.41 12.79 -5.94
N ASN A 275 19.64 12.51 -6.34
CA ASN A 275 20.03 12.28 -7.74
C ASN A 275 20.03 10.81 -8.17
N THR A 276 19.79 9.86 -7.26
CA THR A 276 19.92 8.42 -7.54
C THR A 276 18.78 7.52 -7.00
N ILE A 277 18.09 7.92 -5.93
CA ILE A 277 17.10 7.07 -5.19
C ILE A 277 15.69 7.69 -5.13
N ALA A 278 15.56 9.01 -5.25
CA ALA A 278 14.27 9.72 -5.15
C ALA A 278 13.23 9.22 -6.20
N ASP A 279 11.95 9.24 -5.82
CA ASP A 279 10.86 8.62 -6.60
C ASP A 279 10.72 9.25 -8.00
N ASN A 280 10.79 10.59 -8.08
CA ASN A 280 10.70 11.35 -9.34
C ASN A 280 11.72 10.92 -10.41
N LEU A 281 12.89 10.40 -10.05
CA LEU A 281 13.88 9.91 -11.00
C LEU A 281 13.39 8.65 -11.71
N TYR A 282 12.82 7.73 -10.93
CA TYR A 282 12.32 6.46 -11.46
C TYR A 282 11.02 6.65 -12.22
N LEU A 283 10.13 7.55 -11.76
CA LEU A 283 8.91 7.91 -12.48
C LEU A 283 9.22 8.40 -13.92
N LYS A 284 10.27 9.22 -14.09
CA LYS A 284 10.73 9.67 -15.43
C LYS A 284 11.12 8.53 -16.36
N GLU A 285 11.45 7.36 -15.83
CA GLU A 285 11.91 6.22 -16.61
C GLU A 285 10.83 5.16 -16.87
N ILE A 286 9.64 5.31 -16.29
CA ILE A 286 8.53 4.37 -16.51
C ILE A 286 7.95 4.53 -17.90
N ARG A 287 7.97 3.41 -18.64
CA ARG A 287 7.37 3.28 -19.99
C ARG A 287 6.23 2.27 -20.05
N CYS A 288 6.15 1.36 -19.09
CA CYS A 288 5.06 0.38 -19.03
C CYS A 288 3.75 1.05 -18.57
N PRO A 289 2.59 0.55 -19.00
CA PRO A 289 1.30 0.88 -18.39
C PRO A 289 1.32 0.80 -16.86
N ILE A 290 0.81 1.82 -16.17
CA ILE A 290 0.83 1.92 -14.71
C ILE A 290 -0.51 2.37 -14.11
N ILE A 291 -0.96 1.72 -13.02
CA ILE A 291 -2.13 2.16 -12.24
C ILE A 291 -1.73 2.50 -10.80
N PHE A 292 -2.09 3.69 -10.32
CA PHE A 292 -1.80 4.13 -8.96
C PHE A 292 -3.00 3.87 -8.04
N LEU A 293 -2.80 3.08 -6.99
CA LEU A 293 -3.77 2.93 -5.90
C LEU A 293 -3.38 3.90 -4.78
N SER A 294 -4.16 4.97 -4.62
CA SER A 294 -3.81 6.11 -3.78
C SER A 294 -5.04 6.61 -3.00
N PRO A 295 -5.36 5.98 -1.85
CA PRO A 295 -6.39 6.48 -0.93
C PRO A 295 -6.19 7.96 -0.61
N SER A 296 -7.28 8.73 -0.53
CA SER A 296 -7.20 10.19 -0.48
C SER A 296 -6.54 10.76 0.79
N ASN A 297 -6.53 9.97 1.87
CA ASN A 297 -5.97 10.34 3.17
C ASN A 297 -4.69 9.56 3.49
N ASP A 298 -4.08 8.91 2.50
CA ASP A 298 -2.88 8.12 2.73
C ASP A 298 -1.72 8.98 3.28
N PHE A 299 -1.09 8.49 4.34
CA PHE A 299 0.05 9.17 4.95
C PHE A 299 1.35 9.01 4.17
N HIS A 300 1.47 7.99 3.30
CA HIS A 300 2.72 7.60 2.67
C HIS A 300 2.83 8.01 1.20
N GLY A 301 1.91 7.59 0.33
CA GLY A 301 1.77 8.02 -1.05
C GLY A 301 0.64 9.04 -1.17
N HIS A 302 0.98 10.31 -1.32
CA HIS A 302 -0.01 11.37 -1.18
C HIS A 302 -0.76 11.63 -2.49
N LEU A 303 -2.10 11.69 -2.41
CA LEU A 303 -2.95 11.94 -3.57
C LEU A 303 -2.57 13.23 -4.32
N GLN A 304 -2.14 14.28 -3.62
CA GLN A 304 -1.73 15.53 -4.25
C GLN A 304 -0.46 15.43 -5.12
N ASP A 305 0.32 14.35 -4.99
CA ASP A 305 1.54 14.13 -5.79
C ASP A 305 1.26 13.36 -7.09
N ILE A 306 0.05 12.79 -7.23
CA ILE A 306 -0.35 12.02 -8.42
C ILE A 306 -0.27 12.85 -9.72
N PRO A 307 -0.73 14.12 -9.79
CA PRO A 307 -0.55 14.93 -11.00
C PRO A 307 0.91 15.03 -11.44
N LYS A 308 1.82 15.31 -10.49
CA LYS A 308 3.26 15.36 -10.76
C LYS A 308 3.81 14.01 -11.19
N ALA A 309 3.36 12.91 -10.58
CA ALA A 309 3.80 11.57 -10.98
C ALA A 309 3.38 11.24 -12.41
N VAL A 310 2.14 11.56 -12.79
CA VAL A 310 1.61 11.35 -14.15
C VAL A 310 2.30 12.26 -15.18
N ASP A 311 2.64 13.50 -14.82
CA ASP A 311 3.41 14.39 -15.69
C ASP A 311 4.84 13.89 -15.95
N LEU A 312 5.41 13.07 -15.05
CA LEU A 312 6.78 12.56 -15.17
C LEU A 312 6.89 11.26 -15.99
N ILE A 313 5.88 10.37 -15.95
CA ILE A 313 5.95 9.08 -16.65
C ILE A 313 5.93 9.25 -18.17
N LYS A 314 6.54 8.31 -18.90
CA LYS A 314 6.64 8.33 -20.38
C LYS A 314 5.48 7.60 -21.09
N THR A 315 4.56 7.00 -20.33
CA THR A 315 3.40 6.28 -20.86
C THR A 315 2.14 7.13 -20.78
N GLU A 316 1.28 7.04 -21.80
CA GLU A 316 -0.07 7.61 -21.75
C GLU A 316 -1.07 6.63 -21.12
N GLN A 317 -0.67 5.37 -20.94
CA GLN A 317 -1.48 4.33 -20.34
C GLN A 317 -1.34 4.36 -18.82
N TRP A 318 -2.12 5.21 -18.18
CA TRP A 318 -2.17 5.30 -16.73
C TRP A 318 -3.60 5.42 -16.19
N ARG A 319 -3.82 4.96 -14.97
CA ARG A 319 -5.07 5.17 -14.22
C ARG A 319 -4.77 5.47 -12.76
N VAL A 320 -5.77 6.00 -12.06
CA VAL A 320 -5.73 6.24 -10.62
C VAL A 320 -7.01 5.68 -10.03
N THR A 321 -6.91 5.09 -8.85
CA THR A 321 -8.06 4.78 -8.02
C THR A 321 -7.82 5.30 -6.61
N SER A 322 -8.78 6.06 -6.08
CA SER A 322 -8.66 6.80 -4.84
C SER A 322 -9.98 6.75 -4.09
N SER A 323 -10.01 6.01 -2.99
CA SER A 323 -11.13 6.01 -2.06
C SER A 323 -11.12 7.28 -1.21
N PRO A 324 -12.28 7.93 -1.01
CA PRO A 324 -12.40 9.09 -0.14
C PRO A 324 -12.21 8.66 1.33
N HIS A 325 -11.61 9.51 2.15
CA HIS A 325 -11.39 9.35 3.60
C HIS A 325 -10.43 8.24 4.03
N HIS A 326 -10.14 7.27 3.17
CA HIS A 326 -9.33 6.12 3.52
C HIS A 326 -7.85 6.47 3.65
N ASN A 327 -7.19 5.78 4.58
CA ASN A 327 -5.78 5.94 4.87
C ASN A 327 -5.05 4.60 4.77
N HIS A 328 -4.08 4.52 3.86
CA HIS A 328 -3.14 3.42 3.68
C HIS A 328 -3.75 2.03 3.42
N GLN A 329 -5.04 1.96 3.09
CA GLN A 329 -5.75 0.75 2.66
C GLN A 329 -7.09 1.10 1.99
N ASP A 330 -7.70 0.15 1.30
CA ASP A 330 -8.87 0.35 0.46
C ASP A 330 -9.98 -0.69 0.69
N THR A 331 -11.14 -0.46 0.05
CA THR A 331 -12.24 -1.42 -0.11
C THR A 331 -12.16 -2.16 -1.45
N PRO A 332 -12.81 -3.34 -1.58
CA PRO A 332 -12.62 -4.24 -2.72
C PRO A 332 -12.71 -3.59 -4.10
N GLU A 333 -13.64 -2.65 -4.31
CA GLU A 333 -13.84 -1.95 -5.59
C GLU A 333 -12.67 -1.02 -6.00
N PHE A 334 -11.82 -0.65 -5.06
CA PHE A 334 -10.56 0.05 -5.33
C PHE A 334 -9.39 -0.94 -5.38
N GLU A 335 -9.39 -1.99 -4.54
CA GLU A 335 -8.34 -3.02 -4.49
C GLU A 335 -8.25 -3.85 -5.79
N VAL A 336 -9.38 -4.12 -6.43
CA VAL A 336 -9.49 -4.94 -7.66
C VAL A 336 -8.75 -4.34 -8.86
N ALA A 337 -8.47 -3.04 -8.81
CA ALA A 337 -7.81 -2.31 -9.88
C ALA A 337 -6.45 -2.91 -10.27
N THR A 338 -5.71 -3.47 -9.31
CA THR A 338 -4.42 -4.14 -9.61
C THR A 338 -4.62 -5.34 -10.54
N LEU A 339 -5.61 -6.20 -10.24
CA LEU A 339 -5.82 -7.45 -10.99
C LEU A 339 -6.32 -7.16 -12.41
N LEU A 340 -7.30 -6.27 -12.53
CA LEU A 340 -7.87 -5.87 -13.81
C LEU A 340 -6.84 -5.16 -14.70
N TRP A 341 -5.87 -4.44 -14.11
CA TRP A 341 -4.76 -3.82 -14.86
C TRP A 341 -3.90 -4.89 -15.53
N PHE A 342 -3.55 -5.95 -14.80
CA PHE A 342 -2.79 -7.05 -15.36
C PHE A 342 -3.58 -7.87 -16.37
N ASP A 343 -4.89 -8.07 -16.17
CA ASP A 343 -5.72 -8.80 -17.12
C ASP A 343 -5.79 -8.08 -18.48
N GLN A 344 -5.83 -6.74 -18.49
CA GLN A 344 -5.69 -5.99 -19.73
C GLN A 344 -4.30 -6.17 -20.35
N TYR A 345 -3.24 -5.80 -19.64
CA TYR A 345 -1.93 -5.62 -20.29
C TYR A 345 -1.09 -6.88 -20.43
N LEU A 346 -1.34 -7.91 -19.64
CA LEU A 346 -0.60 -9.17 -19.70
C LEU A 346 -1.41 -10.28 -20.40
N LYS A 347 -2.74 -10.23 -20.36
CA LYS A 347 -3.60 -11.26 -20.95
C LYS A 347 -4.48 -10.78 -22.11
N ASN A 348 -4.76 -9.47 -22.21
CA ASN A 348 -5.74 -8.90 -23.12
C ASN A 348 -7.18 -9.40 -22.85
N GLU A 349 -7.52 -9.62 -21.58
CA GLU A 349 -8.82 -10.15 -21.13
C GLU A 349 -9.74 -9.07 -20.53
N PHE A 350 -9.24 -7.84 -20.41
CA PHE A 350 -10.00 -6.71 -19.88
C PHE A 350 -9.76 -5.45 -20.69
N GLN A 351 -10.74 -4.54 -20.68
CA GLN A 351 -10.62 -3.22 -21.29
C GLN A 351 -11.05 -2.15 -20.28
N TRP A 352 -10.09 -1.32 -19.89
CA TRP A 352 -10.24 -0.24 -18.94
C TRP A 352 -10.92 0.97 -19.57
N PRO A 353 -11.98 1.52 -18.93
CA PRO A 353 -12.45 2.87 -19.23
C PRO A 353 -11.31 3.87 -19.09
N SER A 354 -11.32 4.93 -19.89
CA SER A 354 -10.41 6.07 -19.79
C SER A 354 -10.54 6.80 -18.45
N THR A 355 -9.47 7.49 -18.02
CA THR A 355 -9.57 8.41 -16.87
C THR A 355 -10.66 9.45 -17.17
N PRO A 356 -11.64 9.67 -16.28
CA PRO A 356 -12.70 10.65 -16.49
C PRO A 356 -12.12 12.04 -16.76
N GLN A 357 -12.61 12.71 -17.80
CA GLN A 357 -12.21 14.08 -18.08
C GLN A 357 -12.94 15.01 -17.12
N THR A 358 -12.21 15.98 -16.57
CA THR A 358 -12.79 16.90 -15.59
C THR A 358 -12.46 18.36 -15.88
N LYS A 359 -13.35 19.25 -15.43
CA LYS A 359 -13.18 20.70 -15.53
C LYS A 359 -13.72 21.38 -14.28
N LEU A 360 -12.86 22.12 -13.59
CA LEU A 360 -13.24 22.99 -12.48
C LEU A 360 -13.47 24.42 -12.96
N GLU A 361 -14.69 24.93 -12.81
CA GLU A 361 -15.09 26.30 -13.13
C GLU A 361 -15.29 27.10 -11.85
N LEU A 362 -14.43 28.09 -11.56
CA LEU A 362 -14.54 28.93 -10.37
C LEU A 362 -15.48 30.14 -10.57
N GLY A 363 -15.37 30.80 -11.72
CA GLY A 363 -16.06 32.06 -12.04
C GLY A 363 -17.52 31.90 -12.49
N THR A 364 -18.31 31.07 -11.81
CA THR A 364 -19.70 30.79 -12.22
C THR A 364 -20.63 31.99 -11.97
N LYS A 365 -21.79 32.01 -12.65
CA LYS A 365 -22.84 33.03 -12.39
C LYS A 365 -23.35 32.98 -10.95
N SER A 366 -23.42 31.78 -10.36
CA SER A 366 -23.86 31.59 -8.97
C SER A 366 -22.79 31.97 -7.95
N LYS A 367 -21.53 32.23 -8.36
CA LYS A 367 -20.37 32.43 -7.48
C LYS A 367 -20.04 31.22 -6.61
N THR A 368 -20.52 30.04 -6.99
CA THR A 368 -20.16 28.74 -6.40
C THR A 368 -19.35 27.97 -7.43
N PRO A 369 -18.14 27.46 -7.09
CA PRO A 369 -17.38 26.62 -8.00
C PRO A 369 -18.20 25.44 -8.49
N SER A 370 -17.93 24.98 -9.71
CA SER A 370 -18.62 23.83 -10.28
C SER A 370 -17.63 22.90 -10.96
N PHE A 371 -17.85 21.60 -10.80
CA PHE A 371 -17.00 20.56 -11.34
C PHE A 371 -17.80 19.75 -12.35
N THR A 372 -17.29 19.68 -13.58
CA THR A 372 -17.87 18.88 -14.65
C THR A 372 -17.04 17.62 -14.82
N VAL A 373 -17.72 16.47 -14.95
CA VAL A 373 -17.15 15.15 -15.15
C VAL A 373 -17.71 14.55 -16.42
N VAL A 374 -16.84 14.05 -17.29
CA VAL A 374 -17.18 13.26 -18.47
C VAL A 374 -16.57 11.87 -18.28
N PRO A 375 -17.37 10.85 -17.96
CA PRO A 375 -16.89 9.48 -17.80
C PRO A 375 -16.62 8.84 -19.17
N ASP A 376 -15.95 7.69 -19.17
CA ASP A 376 -15.86 6.81 -20.33
C ASP A 376 -16.96 5.75 -20.21
N GLU A 377 -17.87 5.68 -21.20
CA GLU A 377 -19.03 4.79 -21.16
C GLU A 377 -18.73 3.37 -21.69
N LEU A 378 -17.46 2.98 -21.82
CA LEU A 378 -17.05 1.64 -22.23
C LEU A 378 -17.64 0.53 -21.35
N LYS A 379 -17.87 0.80 -20.07
CA LYS A 379 -18.45 -0.15 -19.09
C LYS A 379 -19.69 0.46 -18.44
N PRO A 380 -20.64 -0.35 -17.94
CA PRO A 380 -21.83 0.16 -17.26
C PRO A 380 -21.46 0.97 -16.02
N ILE A 381 -21.87 2.24 -15.97
CA ILE A 381 -21.62 3.15 -14.86
C ILE A 381 -22.68 2.91 -13.77
N ILE A 382 -22.22 2.65 -12.55
CA ILE A 382 -23.05 2.52 -11.34
C ILE A 382 -23.26 3.89 -10.69
N SER A 383 -22.17 4.64 -10.47
CA SER A 383 -22.24 5.98 -9.85
C SER A 383 -21.11 6.89 -10.33
N ILE A 384 -21.37 8.19 -10.26
CA ILE A 384 -20.37 9.25 -10.44
C ILE A 384 -20.44 10.14 -9.21
N ASP A 385 -19.38 10.12 -8.42
CA ASP A 385 -19.29 10.80 -7.13
C ASP A 385 -18.18 11.85 -7.20
N VAL A 386 -18.47 13.09 -6.77
CA VAL A 386 -17.48 14.16 -6.70
C VAL A 386 -17.12 14.42 -5.25
N TYR A 387 -15.84 14.42 -4.93
CA TYR A 387 -15.32 14.63 -3.59
C TYR A 387 -14.45 15.88 -3.56
N TYR A 388 -14.69 16.76 -2.60
CA TYR A 388 -13.91 17.99 -2.46
C TYR A 388 -13.62 18.36 -1.00
N LEU A 389 -12.56 19.12 -0.79
CA LEU A 389 -12.23 19.69 0.52
C LEU A 389 -11.56 21.05 0.39
N GLN A 390 -11.52 21.80 1.50
CA GLN A 390 -10.67 22.97 1.66
C GLN A 390 -9.53 22.61 2.62
N PRO A 391 -8.28 22.49 2.16
CA PRO A 391 -7.19 22.03 3.01
C PRO A 391 -6.84 23.08 4.06
N ASP A 392 -6.42 22.62 5.24
CA ASP A 392 -5.90 23.52 6.29
C ASP A 392 -4.54 24.12 5.88
N ASN A 393 -3.76 23.41 5.07
CA ASN A 393 -2.48 23.83 4.54
C ASN A 393 -2.41 23.56 3.02
N GLU A 394 -2.14 24.60 2.24
CA GLU A 394 -1.98 24.55 0.77
C GLU A 394 -0.51 24.30 0.33
N GLY A 395 0.43 24.32 1.28
CA GLY A 395 1.88 24.19 1.03
C GLY A 395 2.40 22.75 1.04
N VAL A 396 3.73 22.62 1.02
CA VAL A 396 4.42 21.32 0.98
C VAL A 396 4.54 20.64 2.35
N ASP A 397 4.43 21.40 3.44
CA ASP A 397 4.61 20.91 4.81
C ASP A 397 3.31 20.41 5.45
N ILE A 398 2.54 19.61 4.69
CA ILE A 398 1.37 18.96 5.26
C ILE A 398 1.86 17.88 6.24
N THR A 399 1.33 17.87 7.45
CA THR A 399 1.70 16.88 8.47
C THR A 399 1.00 15.55 8.21
N ARG A 400 1.53 14.48 8.83
CA ARG A 400 0.85 13.17 8.82
C ARG A 400 -0.55 13.26 9.43
N GLU A 401 -0.70 14.00 10.53
CA GLU A 401 -1.97 14.12 11.24
C GLU A 401 -3.03 14.82 10.39
N GLU A 402 -2.66 15.88 9.67
CA GLU A 402 -3.56 16.55 8.73
C GLU A 402 -4.00 15.62 7.60
N ARG A 403 -3.07 14.85 7.01
CA ARG A 403 -3.40 13.91 5.91
C ARG A 403 -4.43 12.86 6.31
N VAL A 404 -4.17 12.15 7.41
CA VAL A 404 -4.98 10.97 7.78
C VAL A 404 -6.38 11.32 8.27
N ASN A 405 -6.65 12.58 8.59
CA ASN A 405 -7.90 13.04 9.17
C ASN A 405 -8.66 14.04 8.28
N ARG A 406 -8.38 14.07 6.97
CA ARG A 406 -9.12 14.92 6.02
C ARG A 406 -10.56 14.44 5.90
N PHE A 407 -11.48 15.39 5.86
CA PHE A 407 -12.87 15.14 5.48
C PHE A 407 -13.09 15.60 4.04
N TRP A 408 -13.55 14.69 3.19
CA TRP A 408 -13.90 14.93 1.81
C TRP A 408 -15.41 15.02 1.68
N HIS A 409 -15.91 16.23 1.44
CA HIS A 409 -17.32 16.47 1.21
C HIS A 409 -17.76 15.77 -0.07
N HIS A 410 -18.82 14.97 0.00
CA HIS A 410 -19.49 14.49 -1.20
C HIS A 410 -20.33 15.62 -1.83
N ALA A 411 -20.23 15.77 -3.13
CA ALA A 411 -21.09 16.62 -3.94
C ALA A 411 -21.86 15.77 -4.94
N VAL A 412 -23.19 15.84 -4.87
CA VAL A 412 -24.08 15.18 -5.84
C VAL A 412 -23.81 15.74 -7.24
N ALA A 413 -23.50 14.84 -8.17
CA ALA A 413 -23.27 15.17 -9.57
C ALA A 413 -24.54 14.89 -10.38
N GLU A 414 -25.16 15.94 -10.92
CA GLU A 414 -26.38 15.82 -11.70
C GLU A 414 -26.04 15.59 -13.18
N LYS A 415 -26.69 14.61 -13.82
CA LYS A 415 -26.53 14.34 -15.25
C LYS A 415 -27.20 15.44 -16.08
N ASN A 416 -26.48 15.98 -17.05
CA ASN A 416 -26.98 16.94 -18.03
C ASN A 416 -26.44 16.57 -19.43
N GLY A 417 -27.22 15.81 -20.20
CA GLY A 417 -26.73 15.17 -21.42
C GLY A 417 -25.65 14.15 -21.08
N ASP A 418 -24.48 14.27 -21.71
CA ASP A 418 -23.35 13.34 -21.56
C ASP A 418 -22.34 13.78 -20.48
N VAL A 419 -22.68 14.83 -19.72
CA VAL A 419 -21.80 15.36 -18.66
C VAL A 419 -22.51 15.36 -17.32
N TRP A 420 -21.74 15.17 -16.26
CA TRP A 420 -22.21 15.26 -14.88
C TRP A 420 -21.64 16.51 -14.26
N LYS A 421 -22.48 17.27 -13.54
CA LYS A 421 -22.09 18.55 -12.95
C LYS A 421 -22.40 18.56 -11.47
N ALA A 422 -21.38 18.86 -10.68
CA ALA A 422 -21.49 19.07 -9.23
C ALA A 422 -21.25 20.54 -8.89
N ASN A 423 -21.97 21.06 -7.91
CA ASN A 423 -21.67 22.34 -7.28
C ASN A 423 -20.78 22.09 -6.06
N LEU A 424 -19.73 22.88 -5.89
CA LEU A 424 -18.79 22.77 -4.77
C LEU A 424 -18.88 24.00 -3.88
N PRO A 425 -19.91 24.13 -3.04
CA PRO A 425 -20.02 25.26 -2.14
C PRO A 425 -18.84 25.26 -1.15
N VAL A 426 -18.21 26.42 -0.97
CA VAL A 426 -17.09 26.60 -0.03
C VAL A 426 -17.55 27.34 1.22
N HIS A 427 -16.91 27.11 2.36
CA HIS A 427 -17.18 27.84 3.60
C HIS A 427 -16.29 29.06 3.77
N THR A 428 -15.15 29.11 3.08
CA THR A 428 -14.23 30.25 3.09
C THR A 428 -13.52 30.42 1.75
N THR A 429 -13.03 31.62 1.46
CA THR A 429 -12.14 31.89 0.32
C THR A 429 -10.68 32.03 0.74
N ASN A 430 -10.38 31.84 2.03
CA ASN A 430 -9.03 31.94 2.60
C ASN A 430 -8.28 30.59 2.60
N LYS A 431 -8.96 29.51 2.17
CA LYS A 431 -8.38 28.19 1.95
C LYS A 431 -8.62 27.79 0.50
N GLY A 432 -7.74 26.97 -0.04
CA GLY A 432 -7.84 26.42 -1.38
C GLY A 432 -9.03 25.49 -1.53
N LEU A 433 -9.14 24.89 -2.72
CA LEU A 433 -10.16 23.90 -3.04
C LEU A 433 -9.50 22.75 -3.79
N TRP A 434 -9.64 21.55 -3.24
CA TRP A 434 -9.17 20.31 -3.85
C TRP A 434 -10.39 19.48 -4.22
N VAL A 435 -10.40 18.90 -5.41
CA VAL A 435 -11.53 18.11 -5.91
C VAL A 435 -11.08 16.99 -6.84
N PHE A 436 -11.73 15.83 -6.74
CA PHE A 436 -11.64 14.75 -7.71
C PHE A 436 -13.00 14.07 -7.88
N ALA A 437 -13.15 13.28 -8.94
CA ALA A 437 -14.33 12.44 -9.16
C ALA A 437 -13.96 10.96 -9.13
N ASN A 438 -14.90 10.14 -8.69
CA ASN A 438 -14.88 8.69 -8.77
C ASN A 438 -16.00 8.24 -9.70
N VAL A 439 -15.66 7.39 -10.67
CA VAL A 439 -16.64 6.71 -11.51
C VAL A 439 -16.57 5.23 -11.19
N LEU A 440 -17.66 4.72 -10.63
CA LEU A 440 -17.81 3.34 -10.25
C LEU A 440 -18.48 2.59 -11.40
N TYR A 441 -17.86 1.52 -11.86
CA TYR A 441 -18.34 0.69 -12.96
C TYR A 441 -18.72 -0.71 -12.46
N ALA A 442 -19.69 -1.33 -13.11
CA ALA A 442 -19.98 -2.75 -12.93
C ALA A 442 -18.94 -3.61 -13.66
N LEU A 443 -18.59 -4.74 -13.05
CA LEU A 443 -17.90 -5.85 -13.71
C LEU A 443 -18.94 -6.81 -14.31
N ASP A 444 -18.58 -7.41 -15.44
CA ASP A 444 -19.42 -8.42 -16.08
C ASP A 444 -19.50 -9.70 -15.22
N GLU A 445 -18.45 -10.00 -14.47
CA GLU A 445 -18.33 -11.12 -13.53
C GLU A 445 -17.63 -10.68 -12.25
N GLU A 446 -17.94 -11.35 -11.13
CA GLU A 446 -17.24 -11.14 -9.87
C GLU A 446 -15.75 -11.46 -9.97
N VAL A 447 -14.92 -10.62 -9.38
CA VAL A 447 -13.48 -10.81 -9.28
C VAL A 447 -13.09 -11.01 -7.82
N SER A 448 -12.46 -12.14 -7.53
CA SER A 448 -11.81 -12.42 -6.26
C SER A 448 -10.31 -12.18 -6.32
N GLY A 449 -9.77 -11.68 -5.21
CA GLY A 449 -8.37 -11.30 -5.10
C GLY A 449 -7.86 -11.27 -3.67
N THR A 450 -6.60 -10.86 -3.54
CA THR A 450 -5.98 -10.54 -2.26
C THR A 450 -5.54 -9.08 -2.28
N GLY A 451 -6.14 -8.28 -1.41
CA GLY A 451 -5.93 -6.84 -1.32
C GLY A 451 -4.92 -6.45 -0.27
N TYR A 452 -5.17 -5.32 0.38
CA TYR A 452 -4.30 -4.76 1.39
C TYR A 452 -4.20 -5.72 2.59
N TYR A 453 -3.01 -5.79 3.18
CA TYR A 453 -2.68 -6.69 4.29
C TYR A 453 -3.05 -8.16 4.06
N TYR A 454 -3.14 -8.57 2.80
CA TYR A 454 -3.49 -9.92 2.38
C TYR A 454 -4.90 -10.38 2.78
N ARG A 455 -5.81 -9.42 2.97
CA ARG A 455 -7.23 -9.72 3.08
C ARG A 455 -7.74 -10.20 1.72
N THR A 456 -8.44 -11.33 1.70
CA THR A 456 -9.15 -11.81 0.52
C THR A 456 -10.47 -11.06 0.37
N TYR A 457 -10.84 -10.74 -0.85
CA TYR A 457 -12.08 -10.04 -1.19
C TYR A 457 -12.70 -10.63 -2.45
N THR A 458 -13.99 -10.34 -2.66
CA THR A 458 -14.71 -10.50 -3.92
C THR A 458 -15.45 -9.21 -4.22
N THR A 459 -15.51 -8.80 -5.48
CA THR A 459 -16.28 -7.63 -5.90
C THR A 459 -16.78 -7.77 -7.33
N ASP A 460 -17.95 -7.20 -7.60
CA ASP A 460 -18.62 -7.10 -8.90
C ASP A 460 -18.52 -5.68 -9.48
N LYS A 461 -17.64 -4.85 -8.93
CA LYS A 461 -17.51 -3.43 -9.30
C LYS A 461 -16.07 -2.95 -9.16
N PHE A 462 -15.73 -1.90 -9.90
CA PHE A 462 -14.40 -1.29 -9.84
C PHE A 462 -14.46 0.22 -10.05
N ASN A 463 -13.52 0.95 -9.46
CA ASN A 463 -13.46 2.41 -9.54
C ASN A 463 -12.35 2.92 -10.47
N VAL A 464 -12.66 3.98 -11.23
CA VAL A 464 -11.68 4.85 -11.89
C VAL A 464 -11.83 6.28 -11.35
N SER A 465 -10.76 6.83 -10.79
CA SER A 465 -10.72 8.20 -10.30
C SER A 465 -10.22 9.17 -11.37
N SER A 466 -10.78 10.37 -11.40
CA SER A 466 -10.19 11.49 -12.15
C SER A 466 -8.87 11.93 -11.53
N MET A 467 -8.10 12.70 -12.28
CA MET A 467 -7.02 13.50 -11.69
C MET A 467 -7.59 14.45 -10.62
N ILE A 468 -6.88 14.61 -9.50
CA ILE A 468 -7.20 15.63 -8.51
C ILE A 468 -6.89 17.02 -9.09
N THR A 469 -7.83 17.94 -8.97
CA THR A 469 -7.63 19.36 -9.28
C THR A 469 -7.48 20.14 -7.98
N MET A 470 -6.41 20.94 -7.88
CA MET A 470 -6.12 21.76 -6.71
C MET A 470 -6.01 23.22 -7.13
N VAL A 471 -6.72 24.10 -6.45
CA VAL A 471 -6.63 25.55 -6.65
C VAL A 471 -6.37 26.26 -5.32
N SER A 472 -5.60 27.35 -5.37
CA SER A 472 -5.24 28.13 -4.19
C SER A 472 -6.38 29.04 -3.72
N SER A 473 -6.29 29.49 -2.47
CA SER A 473 -7.17 30.54 -1.95
C SER A 473 -7.15 31.81 -2.81
N GLN A 474 -5.98 32.20 -3.35
CA GLN A 474 -5.87 33.36 -4.24
C GLN A 474 -6.70 33.18 -5.52
N GLN A 475 -6.65 32.00 -6.16
CA GLN A 475 -7.43 31.72 -7.36
C GLN A 475 -8.95 31.78 -7.09
N LEU A 476 -9.41 31.35 -5.91
CA LEU A 476 -10.82 31.47 -5.51
C LEU A 476 -11.25 32.95 -5.35
N GLN A 477 -10.39 33.77 -4.73
CA GLN A 477 -10.65 35.19 -4.52
C GLN A 477 -10.68 35.96 -5.84
N ASP A 478 -9.72 35.70 -6.74
CA ASP A 478 -9.63 36.31 -8.06
C ASP A 478 -10.85 35.98 -8.93
N ALA A 479 -11.35 34.73 -8.83
CA ALA A 479 -12.58 34.28 -9.48
C ALA A 479 -13.87 34.86 -8.83
N LYS A 480 -13.74 35.61 -7.73
CA LYS A 480 -14.84 36.22 -6.96
C LYS A 480 -15.83 35.18 -6.43
N VAL A 481 -15.33 34.01 -6.03
CA VAL A 481 -16.13 32.96 -5.37
C VAL A 481 -16.72 33.53 -4.07
N LYS A 482 -17.92 33.08 -3.70
CA LYS A 482 -18.56 33.45 -2.42
C LYS A 482 -18.69 32.23 -1.52
N SER A 483 -18.34 32.42 -0.24
CA SER A 483 -18.68 31.47 0.81
C SER A 483 -20.20 31.33 0.93
N LYS A 484 -20.70 30.10 0.88
CA LYS A 484 -22.14 29.79 0.96
C LYS A 484 -22.50 28.73 1.99
N ILE A 485 -21.54 27.95 2.48
CA ILE A 485 -21.78 27.02 3.59
C ILE A 485 -21.56 27.77 4.91
N LYS A 486 -22.45 27.55 5.87
CA LYS A 486 -22.30 28.04 7.24
C LYS A 486 -22.11 26.87 8.19
N HIS A 487 -21.47 27.14 9.31
CA HIS A 487 -21.37 26.23 10.43
C HIS A 487 -22.74 25.63 10.80
N SER A 488 -22.79 24.32 11.00
CA SER A 488 -24.00 23.55 11.30
C SER A 488 -23.87 22.80 12.61
N ARG A 489 -24.94 22.80 13.40
CA ARG A 489 -25.06 21.88 14.55
C ARG A 489 -25.54 20.50 14.13
N THR A 490 -26.25 20.38 13.01
CA THR A 490 -26.61 19.09 12.43
C THR A 490 -25.40 18.53 11.72
N ILE A 491 -24.91 17.39 12.21
CA ILE A 491 -23.74 16.69 11.69
C ILE A 491 -24.20 15.71 10.62
N GLU A 492 -25.19 14.86 10.92
CA GLU A 492 -25.68 13.85 9.99
C GLU A 492 -27.18 13.57 10.19
N THR A 493 -27.91 13.46 9.09
CA THR A 493 -29.34 13.09 9.10
C THR A 493 -29.55 11.60 8.88
N PHE A 494 -28.58 10.91 8.27
CA PHE A 494 -28.63 9.52 7.82
C PHE A 494 -29.70 9.24 6.75
N GLN A 495 -29.99 10.25 5.92
CA GLN A 495 -30.90 10.15 4.78
C GLN A 495 -30.13 10.31 3.48
N GLY A 496 -30.64 9.72 2.39
CA GLY A 496 -30.00 9.79 1.07
C GLY A 496 -28.61 9.15 1.08
N ASP A 497 -27.66 9.80 0.40
CA ASP A 497 -26.30 9.29 0.18
C ASP A 497 -25.32 9.58 1.32
N TRP A 498 -25.81 9.63 2.57
CA TRP A 498 -25.00 9.98 3.74
C TRP A 498 -23.74 9.11 3.88
N GLU A 499 -23.78 7.86 3.44
CA GLU A 499 -22.63 6.94 3.48
C GLU A 499 -21.45 7.43 2.65
N LYS A 500 -21.64 8.35 1.69
CA LYS A 500 -20.54 8.93 0.88
C LYS A 500 -19.64 9.86 1.69
N ASP A 501 -20.13 10.43 2.79
CA ASP A 501 -19.36 11.22 3.76
C ASP A 501 -18.74 10.34 4.88
N TRP A 502 -18.94 9.02 4.80
CA TRP A 502 -18.47 8.05 5.79
C TRP A 502 -17.67 6.95 5.10
N PHE A 503 -16.99 6.13 5.89
CA PHE A 503 -16.17 5.04 5.36
C PHE A 503 -16.08 3.84 6.30
N SER A 504 -15.69 2.70 5.74
CA SER A 504 -15.39 1.46 6.45
C SER A 504 -14.32 0.70 5.67
N TYR A 505 -13.49 -0.07 6.39
CA TYR A 505 -12.57 -1.02 5.78
C TYR A 505 -13.15 -2.44 5.68
N LEU A 506 -14.33 -2.66 6.27
CA LEU A 506 -15.07 -3.93 6.24
C LEU A 506 -16.42 -3.66 5.57
N SER A 507 -16.55 -4.07 4.30
CA SER A 507 -17.75 -3.85 3.47
C SER A 507 -19.00 -4.51 4.06
N ASP A 508 -18.83 -5.64 4.73
CA ASP A 508 -19.94 -6.50 5.19
C ASP A 508 -20.41 -6.14 6.61
N ASN A 509 -19.79 -5.14 7.25
CA ASN A 509 -20.16 -4.65 8.57
C ASN A 509 -20.90 -3.30 8.42
N TRP A 510 -21.93 -3.08 9.25
CA TRP A 510 -22.66 -1.81 9.33
C TRP A 510 -21.84 -0.70 9.99
N ALA A 511 -20.77 -1.02 10.72
CA ALA A 511 -19.91 -0.03 11.37
C ALA A 511 -19.40 1.01 10.36
N ARG A 512 -19.39 2.28 10.78
CA ARG A 512 -18.98 3.42 9.94
C ARG A 512 -18.10 4.39 10.72
N LYS A 513 -17.24 5.06 9.98
CA LYS A 513 -16.34 6.10 10.48
C LYS A 513 -16.47 7.37 9.65
N THR A 514 -16.16 8.50 10.25
CA THR A 514 -16.07 9.77 9.50
C THR A 514 -15.10 10.73 10.17
N HIS A 515 -14.48 11.59 9.36
CA HIS A 515 -13.68 12.73 9.81
C HIS A 515 -14.48 14.03 9.90
N LYS A 516 -15.80 13.99 9.66
CA LYS A 516 -16.70 15.16 9.61
C LYS A 516 -16.59 16.07 10.84
N LEU A 517 -16.34 15.51 12.03
CA LEU A 517 -16.17 16.30 13.26
C LEU A 517 -14.83 17.05 13.36
N ASN A 518 -13.83 16.69 12.56
CA ASN A 518 -12.57 17.44 12.43
C ASN A 518 -12.74 18.70 11.57
N ASP A 519 -13.73 18.71 10.68
CA ASP A 519 -14.02 19.83 9.78
C ASP A 519 -14.66 21.02 10.54
N GLU A 520 -14.24 22.24 10.19
CA GLU A 520 -14.68 23.49 10.82
C GLU A 520 -16.19 23.71 10.76
N LEU A 521 -16.86 23.14 9.75
CA LEU A 521 -18.30 23.26 9.57
C LEU A 521 -19.10 22.55 10.66
N TRP A 522 -18.52 21.56 11.34
CA TRP A 522 -19.19 20.77 12.38
C TRP A 522 -18.46 20.73 13.72
N LYS A 523 -17.54 21.68 13.98
CA LYS A 523 -16.90 21.80 15.29
C LYS A 523 -17.91 21.98 16.42
N ALA A 524 -17.71 21.29 17.54
CA ALA A 524 -18.61 21.39 18.67
C ALA A 524 -18.69 22.83 19.22
N PRO A 525 -19.89 23.37 19.50
CA PRO A 525 -20.02 24.57 20.31
C PRO A 525 -19.49 24.35 21.73
N LYS A 526 -19.15 25.44 22.43
CA LYS A 526 -18.80 25.36 23.85
C LYS A 526 -19.94 24.72 24.66
N ASN A 527 -19.59 23.79 25.55
CA ASN A 527 -20.52 23.03 26.42
C ASN A 527 -21.60 22.26 25.63
N ALA A 528 -21.24 21.69 24.48
CA ALA A 528 -22.13 20.87 23.68
C ALA A 528 -22.16 19.40 24.14
N LYS A 529 -23.26 18.73 23.82
CA LYS A 529 -23.43 17.28 23.90
C LYS A 529 -23.66 16.75 22.49
N LEU A 530 -23.12 15.58 22.20
CA LEU A 530 -23.40 14.86 20.98
C LEU A 530 -24.71 14.08 21.15
N VAL A 531 -25.65 14.28 20.23
CA VAL A 531 -26.99 13.70 20.31
C VAL A 531 -27.32 13.00 19.01
N PHE A 532 -27.89 11.81 19.09
CA PHE A 532 -28.47 11.08 17.95
C PHE A 532 -29.54 10.10 18.43
N GLU A 533 -30.33 9.59 17.50
CA GLU A 533 -31.27 8.50 17.77
C GLU A 533 -30.83 7.24 17.03
N VAL A 534 -31.02 6.10 17.69
CA VAL A 534 -30.71 4.78 17.14
C VAL A 534 -31.84 3.80 17.44
N ARG A 535 -32.12 2.88 16.51
CA ARG A 535 -32.98 1.72 16.78
C ARG A 535 -32.35 0.46 16.23
N SER A 536 -32.60 -0.65 16.92
CA SER A 536 -32.22 -2.00 16.53
C SER A 536 -33.39 -2.94 16.81
N LYS A 537 -33.44 -4.07 16.10
CA LYS A 537 -34.45 -5.10 16.37
C LYS A 537 -34.12 -5.84 17.66
N GLU A 538 -32.90 -6.33 17.78
CA GLU A 538 -32.44 -7.06 18.94
C GLU A 538 -31.79 -6.12 19.98
N PRO A 539 -31.86 -6.45 21.28
CA PRO A 539 -31.04 -5.81 22.29
C PRO A 539 -29.56 -6.02 21.95
N ASN A 540 -28.78 -4.95 21.92
CA ASN A 540 -27.39 -4.99 21.50
C ASN A 540 -26.56 -4.04 22.36
N LYS A 541 -25.23 -4.22 22.35
CA LYS A 541 -24.30 -3.24 22.91
C LYS A 541 -23.55 -2.55 21.77
N MET A 542 -23.77 -1.24 21.64
CA MET A 542 -23.13 -0.41 20.63
C MET A 542 -21.95 0.36 21.23
N VAL A 543 -20.96 0.68 20.40
CA VAL A 543 -19.85 1.57 20.72
C VAL A 543 -19.96 2.84 19.88
N VAL A 544 -19.81 3.98 20.55
CA VAL A 544 -19.48 5.26 19.90
C VAL A 544 -18.02 5.55 20.20
N GLY A 545 -17.20 5.61 19.15
CA GLY A 545 -15.76 5.84 19.23
C GLY A 545 -15.38 7.25 18.81
N ILE A 546 -14.39 7.84 19.51
CA ILE A 546 -13.77 9.12 19.17
C ILE A 546 -12.27 9.01 19.40
N ASP A 547 -11.48 9.06 18.32
CA ASP A 547 -10.02 8.89 18.39
C ASP A 547 -9.65 7.63 19.22
N ASN A 548 -8.95 7.78 20.35
CA ASN A 548 -8.61 6.68 21.26
C ASN A 548 -9.59 6.48 22.44
N TYR A 549 -10.75 7.15 22.41
CA TYR A 549 -11.79 7.09 23.41
C TYR A 549 -13.03 6.35 22.89
N GLY A 550 -13.82 5.78 23.79
CA GLY A 550 -15.08 5.15 23.44
C GLY A 550 -16.13 5.24 24.54
N SER A 551 -17.38 5.04 24.15
CA SER A 551 -18.54 4.94 25.03
C SER A 551 -19.40 3.74 24.64
N GLU A 552 -19.75 2.91 25.62
CA GLU A 552 -20.65 1.76 25.43
C GLU A 552 -22.10 2.18 25.69
N ILE A 553 -22.99 1.81 24.77
CA ILE A 553 -24.42 2.10 24.84
C ILE A 553 -25.20 0.79 24.79
N GLN A 554 -25.99 0.54 25.83
CA GLN A 554 -26.92 -0.59 25.83
C GLN A 554 -28.20 -0.22 25.07
N LEU A 555 -28.48 -0.95 24.01
CA LEU A 555 -29.70 -0.85 23.23
C LEU A 555 -30.71 -1.90 23.70
N LYS A 556 -31.97 -1.49 23.84
CA LYS A 556 -33.07 -2.35 24.28
C LYS A 556 -33.66 -3.23 23.17
N GLY A 557 -33.43 -2.90 21.90
CA GLY A 557 -34.07 -3.56 20.77
C GLY A 557 -35.51 -3.09 20.53
N GLU A 558 -36.35 -4.00 20.02
CA GLU A 558 -37.78 -3.83 19.73
C GLU A 558 -38.11 -2.81 18.64
N LEU A 559 -37.15 -2.44 17.79
CA LEU A 559 -37.31 -1.44 16.73
C LEU A 559 -37.77 -0.06 17.24
N LYS A 560 -37.55 0.24 18.51
CA LYS A 560 -37.87 1.54 19.12
C LYS A 560 -36.69 2.50 19.03
N TRP A 561 -36.97 3.73 18.62
CA TRP A 561 -35.99 4.81 18.64
C TRP A 561 -35.56 5.12 20.07
N GLN A 562 -34.26 5.06 20.31
CA GLN A 562 -33.60 5.38 21.57
C GLN A 562 -32.79 6.66 21.38
N HIS A 563 -33.05 7.64 22.24
CA HIS A 563 -32.37 8.93 22.22
C HIS A 563 -31.07 8.84 23.02
N ILE A 564 -29.95 9.05 22.34
CA ILE A 564 -28.60 8.97 22.92
C ILE A 564 -28.04 10.37 23.09
N VAL A 565 -27.51 10.67 24.27
CA VAL A 565 -26.92 11.96 24.62
C VAL A 565 -25.59 11.71 25.31
N LEU A 566 -24.50 12.20 24.71
CA LEU A 566 -23.15 11.99 25.20
C LEU A 566 -22.43 13.32 25.43
N SER A 567 -21.87 13.52 26.61
CA SER A 567 -20.88 14.56 26.90
C SER A 567 -19.46 13.97 26.83
N GLU A 568 -18.45 14.84 26.95
CA GLU A 568 -17.05 14.44 27.03
C GLU A 568 -16.78 13.41 28.16
N GLU A 569 -17.56 13.45 29.25
CA GLU A 569 -17.41 12.53 30.37
C GLU A 569 -17.84 11.09 30.07
N ASN A 570 -18.65 10.89 29.04
CA ASN A 570 -19.09 9.57 28.61
C ASN A 570 -18.01 8.81 27.84
N PHE A 571 -16.99 9.51 27.35
CA PHE A 571 -15.90 8.95 26.55
C PHE A 571 -14.69 8.69 27.42
N LYS A 572 -14.22 7.44 27.45
CA LYS A 572 -13.02 7.03 28.19
C LYS A 572 -12.03 6.35 27.27
N ASN A 573 -10.74 6.59 27.50
CA ASN A 573 -9.68 5.85 26.83
C ASN A 573 -9.37 4.53 27.56
N ALA A 574 -8.39 3.76 27.07
CA ALA A 574 -7.99 2.49 27.65
C ALA A 574 -7.43 2.59 29.10
N LEU A 575 -7.08 3.78 29.57
CA LEU A 575 -6.66 4.06 30.95
C LEU A 575 -7.80 4.58 31.84
N GLY A 576 -9.00 4.73 31.29
CA GLY A 576 -10.16 5.28 32.00
C GLY A 576 -10.20 6.82 32.07
N GLU A 577 -9.27 7.50 31.38
CA GLU A 577 -9.22 8.96 31.33
C GLU A 577 -10.36 9.49 30.44
N LYS A 578 -11.01 10.56 30.88
CA LYS A 578 -12.11 11.21 30.14
C LYS A 578 -11.60 11.97 28.93
N LEU A 579 -12.44 12.12 27.90
CA LEU A 579 -12.17 13.06 26.81
C LEU A 579 -12.07 14.48 27.40
N ALA A 580 -11.00 15.19 27.07
CA ALA A 580 -10.76 16.52 27.64
C ALA A 580 -11.61 17.60 26.97
N SER A 581 -11.82 17.50 25.65
CA SER A 581 -12.56 18.48 24.86
C SER A 581 -12.95 17.90 23.51
N TRP A 582 -14.08 18.38 22.97
CA TRP A 582 -14.45 18.16 21.58
C TRP A 582 -13.54 18.85 20.56
N ASN A 583 -12.74 19.85 20.96
CA ASN A 583 -12.03 20.72 20.00
C ASN A 583 -10.90 20.04 19.23
N THR A 584 -10.44 18.88 19.68
CA THR A 584 -9.28 18.17 19.10
C THR A 584 -9.67 16.86 18.43
N ILE A 585 -10.97 16.55 18.32
CA ILE A 585 -11.44 15.26 17.82
C ILE A 585 -11.19 15.13 16.31
N LYS A 586 -10.74 13.96 15.88
CA LYS A 586 -10.32 13.73 14.49
C LYS A 586 -11.15 12.69 13.76
N GLU A 587 -11.52 11.61 14.43
CA GLU A 587 -12.30 10.52 13.86
C GLU A 587 -13.48 10.17 14.78
N PHE A 588 -14.68 10.17 14.21
CA PHE A 588 -15.90 9.70 14.85
C PHE A 588 -16.30 8.33 14.30
N ARG A 589 -16.75 7.43 15.17
CA ARG A 589 -17.07 6.05 14.80
C ARG A 589 -18.35 5.55 15.46
N LEU A 590 -19.11 4.77 14.69
CA LEU A 590 -20.25 3.98 15.15
C LEU A 590 -19.93 2.52 14.84
N GLY A 591 -19.99 1.65 15.85
CA GLY A 591 -19.68 0.23 15.68
C GLY A 591 -20.24 -0.64 16.79
N ASP A 592 -20.10 -1.95 16.62
CA ASP A 592 -20.49 -2.99 17.57
C ASP A 592 -19.45 -3.19 18.68
N LYS A 593 -18.17 -3.20 18.30
CA LYS A 593 -17.03 -3.38 19.20
C LYS A 593 -15.80 -2.59 18.76
N GLU A 594 -14.99 -2.17 19.73
CA GLU A 594 -13.72 -1.49 19.48
C GLU A 594 -12.61 -1.99 20.42
N ILE A 595 -11.37 -1.81 19.98
CA ILE A 595 -10.17 -1.93 20.82
C ILE A 595 -9.57 -0.53 20.96
N LEU A 596 -9.78 0.08 22.14
CA LEU A 596 -9.14 1.33 22.50
C LEU A 596 -7.66 1.07 22.82
N LYS A 597 -6.78 1.93 22.31
CA LYS A 597 -5.33 1.79 22.46
C LYS A 597 -4.76 3.04 23.10
N GLN A 598 -4.05 2.87 24.22
CA GLN A 598 -3.31 3.95 24.88
C GLN A 598 -1.97 3.39 25.37
N LYS A 599 -0.85 3.84 24.77
CA LYS A 599 0.48 3.27 24.98
C LYS A 599 0.47 1.74 24.77
N GLU A 600 0.86 0.94 25.75
CA GLU A 600 0.79 -0.53 25.71
C GLU A 600 -0.57 -1.09 26.13
N THR A 601 -1.42 -0.28 26.77
CA THR A 601 -2.72 -0.71 27.26
C THR A 601 -3.71 -0.86 26.10
N ARG A 602 -4.46 -1.95 26.12
CA ARG A 602 -5.52 -2.28 25.17
C ARG A 602 -6.79 -2.59 25.96
N LEU A 603 -7.89 -1.94 25.61
CA LEU A 603 -9.20 -2.19 26.22
C LEU A 603 -10.21 -2.53 25.13
N LYS A 604 -10.82 -3.71 25.23
CA LYS A 604 -11.95 -4.11 24.40
C LYS A 604 -13.23 -3.56 25.01
N ILE A 605 -14.07 -2.93 24.19
CA ILE A 605 -15.40 -2.45 24.55
C ILE A 605 -16.41 -2.87 23.48
N GLY A 606 -17.69 -2.90 23.83
CA GLY A 606 -18.76 -3.36 22.94
C GLY A 606 -19.05 -4.86 23.04
N ALA A 607 -19.76 -5.38 22.05
CA ALA A 607 -20.09 -6.80 21.91
C ALA A 607 -20.25 -7.16 20.43
N GLU A 608 -20.29 -8.45 20.10
CA GLU A 608 -20.72 -8.89 18.76
C GLU A 608 -22.15 -8.42 18.51
N TRP A 609 -22.43 -7.97 17.28
CA TRP A 609 -23.76 -7.50 16.89
C TRP A 609 -24.69 -8.66 16.53
N GLU A 610 -25.90 -8.65 17.07
CA GLU A 610 -26.96 -9.61 16.77
C GLU A 610 -28.04 -8.98 15.88
N GLY A 611 -28.37 -9.67 14.78
CA GLY A 611 -29.43 -9.29 13.85
C GLY A 611 -29.01 -8.24 12.81
N ASP A 612 -30.01 -7.60 12.22
CA ASP A 612 -29.83 -6.60 11.16
C ASP A 612 -29.11 -5.36 11.66
N ALA A 613 -28.51 -4.61 10.73
CA ALA A 613 -27.85 -3.34 11.02
C ALA A 613 -28.78 -2.36 11.78
N PRO A 614 -28.23 -1.54 12.71
CA PRO A 614 -29.00 -0.50 13.35
C PRO A 614 -29.34 0.61 12.37
N GLU A 615 -30.45 1.29 12.63
CA GLU A 615 -30.82 2.52 11.94
C GLU A 615 -30.49 3.72 12.81
N PHE A 616 -29.96 4.77 12.20
CA PHE A 616 -29.60 6.02 12.87
C PHE A 616 -30.42 7.19 12.31
N ARG A 617 -30.61 8.24 13.10
CA ARG A 617 -31.09 9.54 12.62
C ARG A 617 -30.63 10.68 13.53
N ASN A 618 -30.63 11.89 12.99
CA ASN A 618 -30.51 13.15 13.74
C ASN A 618 -29.23 13.29 14.58
N LEU A 619 -28.04 12.98 14.05
CA LEU A 619 -26.77 13.27 14.71
C LEU A 619 -26.49 14.78 14.70
N HIS A 620 -26.38 15.38 15.89
CA HIS A 620 -26.20 16.82 16.03
C HIS A 620 -25.55 17.22 17.37
N TRP A 621 -25.09 18.47 17.44
CA TRP A 621 -24.67 19.13 18.66
C TRP A 621 -25.84 19.80 19.38
N GLU A 622 -26.14 19.35 20.59
CA GLU A 622 -27.06 20.03 21.50
C GLU A 622 -26.28 20.92 22.48
N LYS A 623 -26.67 22.19 22.62
CA LYS A 623 -26.07 23.07 23.64
C LYS A 623 -26.73 22.79 24.98
N ASN A 624 -25.95 22.64 26.05
CA ASN A 624 -26.51 22.76 27.39
C ASN A 624 -27.15 24.16 27.51
N LYS A 625 -28.40 24.21 27.98
CA LYS A 625 -28.98 25.47 28.47
C LYS A 625 -28.10 25.90 29.64
N SER A 626 -27.43 27.04 29.46
CA SER A 626 -26.58 27.69 30.47
C SER A 626 -27.34 27.97 31.75
#